data_AF-A0A535IK00-F1
#
_entry.id   AF-A0A535IK00-F1
#
_cell.length_a   1.000
_cell.length_b   1.000
_cell.length_c   1.000
_cell.angle_alpha   90.00
_cell.angle_beta   90.00
_cell.angle_gamma   90.00
#
_symmetry.space_group_name_H-M   'P 1'
#
loop_
_entity.id
_entity.type
_entity.pdbx_description
1 polymer ?
#
loop_
_entity_poly.entity_id
_entity_poly.type
_entity_poly.pdbx_seq_one_letter_code
_entity_poly.pdbx_strand_id
1 'polypeptide(L)'
;MAKRCEGRWDTSRRANRVCMCFRSMRCEPVWCWLSVSVAEKENEITAVKELLTPVYVKDRVWTADAMHTQKTACQCIDQFGGKYLFFFKDNHPTAHEDLALFFQDPDADQSTWGFFSQTDKGHGRLTTRTVRTTTEMNDWFASEWTGIAQSFQVIRTVKRKRRKVIEQAEAQEQTPAGEQATPGSQQAPVKHTPKAKASRKARQVIFVEETSQQIVYGFSNLTPSQAGPQAIATFLRKHWAIENRLRLSARCHLA
;
A
#
# COMPACT_ATOMS: atom_id res chain seq x y z
N MET A 1 15.51 -33.39 -10.69
CA MET A 1 15.11 -32.90 -12.03
C MET A 1 13.92 -31.96 -11.87
N ALA A 2 14.13 -30.64 -11.97
CA ALA A 2 13.05 -29.66 -11.87
C ALA A 2 12.42 -29.47 -13.25
N LYS A 3 11.18 -29.92 -13.45
CA LYS A 3 10.43 -29.62 -14.66
C LYS A 3 9.98 -28.15 -14.60
N ARG A 4 10.40 -27.39 -15.61
CA ARG A 4 9.91 -26.04 -15.91
C ARG A 4 8.47 -26.17 -16.39
N CYS A 5 7.50 -25.73 -15.60
CA CYS A 5 6.10 -25.68 -16.01
C CYS A 5 5.87 -24.45 -16.89
N GLU A 6 6.04 -24.60 -18.20
CA GLU A 6 5.53 -23.66 -19.20
C GLU A 6 4.12 -24.07 -19.60
N GLY A 7 3.13 -23.66 -18.80
CA GLY A 7 1.71 -23.78 -19.15
C GLY A 7 1.26 -22.58 -19.99
N ARG A 8 0.75 -22.85 -21.19
CA ARG A 8 0.18 -21.86 -22.12
C ARG A 8 -1.12 -21.28 -21.55
N TRP A 9 -1.27 -19.97 -21.68
CA TRP A 9 -2.32 -19.13 -21.10
C TRP A 9 -3.67 -19.29 -21.83
N ASP A 10 -4.75 -19.55 -21.08
CA ASP A 10 -6.13 -19.37 -21.55
C ASP A 10 -6.72 -18.13 -20.84
N THR A 11 -7.07 -17.12 -21.63
CA THR A 11 -7.57 -15.81 -21.17
C THR A 11 -9.09 -15.68 -21.22
N SER A 12 -9.82 -16.77 -21.51
CA SER A 12 -11.24 -16.70 -21.91
C SER A 12 -12.28 -16.66 -20.78
N ARG A 13 -11.91 -16.84 -19.49
CA ARG A 13 -12.88 -16.85 -18.37
C ARG A 13 -12.50 -15.88 -17.26
N ARG A 14 -13.46 -15.02 -16.84
CA ARG A 14 -13.38 -14.24 -15.60
C ARG A 14 -13.44 -15.22 -14.41
N ALA A 15 -12.29 -15.70 -13.99
CA ALA A 15 -12.12 -16.44 -12.74
C ALA A 15 -11.49 -15.50 -11.71
N ASN A 16 -12.02 -15.51 -10.49
CA ASN A 16 -11.37 -14.92 -9.33
C ASN A 16 -9.99 -15.58 -9.14
N ARG A 17 -8.94 -14.77 -8.95
CA ARG A 17 -7.53 -15.24 -8.94
C ARG A 17 -6.91 -15.06 -7.58
N VAL A 18 -6.64 -16.18 -6.92
CA VAL A 18 -5.78 -16.19 -5.75
C VAL A 18 -4.33 -16.24 -6.20
N CYS A 19 -3.53 -15.37 -5.62
CA CYS A 19 -2.19 -15.09 -6.05
C CYS A 19 -1.21 -15.28 -4.89
N MET A 20 -0.37 -16.30 -4.98
CA MET A 20 0.58 -16.66 -3.93
C MET A 20 2.00 -16.63 -4.44
N CYS A 21 2.88 -16.07 -3.61
CA CYS A 21 4.29 -15.95 -3.91
C CYS A 21 5.07 -16.82 -2.93
N PHE A 22 5.90 -17.72 -3.46
CA PHE A 22 6.78 -18.57 -2.67
C PHE A 22 8.23 -18.30 -3.00
N ARG A 23 9.05 -18.16 -1.95
CA ARG A 23 10.50 -18.18 -2.08
C ARG A 23 11.04 -19.49 -1.52
N SER A 24 11.73 -20.28 -2.35
CA SER A 24 12.50 -21.43 -1.88
C SER A 24 13.70 -20.96 -1.04
N MET A 25 13.94 -21.62 0.10
CA MET A 25 15.14 -21.38 0.92
C MET A 25 16.34 -22.25 0.53
N ARG A 26 16.16 -23.29 -0.30
CA ARG A 26 17.17 -24.34 -0.55
C ARG A 26 18.08 -24.12 -1.77
N CYS A 27 17.76 -23.19 -2.68
CA CYS A 27 18.54 -22.96 -3.91
C CYS A 27 18.66 -21.45 -4.20
N GLU A 28 19.52 -21.06 -5.16
CA GLU A 28 19.57 -19.68 -5.70
C GLU A 28 18.16 -19.10 -5.89
N PRO A 29 17.95 -17.78 -5.65
CA PRO A 29 16.64 -17.22 -5.32
C PRO A 29 15.67 -17.25 -6.52
N VAL A 30 15.05 -18.41 -6.75
CA VAL A 30 13.93 -18.56 -7.68
C VAL A 30 12.65 -18.26 -6.94
N TRP A 31 12.02 -17.15 -7.33
CA TRP A 31 10.67 -16.81 -6.94
C TRP A 31 9.71 -17.69 -7.74
N CYS A 32 8.99 -18.56 -7.06
CA CYS A 32 7.94 -19.36 -7.68
C CYS A 32 6.59 -18.72 -7.41
N TRP A 33 5.79 -18.64 -8.47
CA TRP A 33 4.45 -18.10 -8.42
C TRP A 33 3.44 -19.22 -8.61
N LEU A 34 2.42 -19.22 -7.75
CA LEU A 34 1.28 -20.09 -7.89
C LEU A 34 0.04 -19.20 -7.90
N SER A 35 -0.67 -19.21 -9.02
CA SER A 35 -2.00 -18.65 -9.11
C SER A 35 -2.98 -19.79 -9.26
N VAL A 36 -4.00 -19.82 -8.42
CA VAL A 36 -5.12 -20.74 -8.58
C VAL A 36 -6.31 -19.93 -9.07
N SER A 37 -6.88 -20.38 -10.18
CA SER A 37 -8.16 -19.90 -10.67
C SER A 37 -9.25 -20.57 -9.86
N VAL A 38 -10.07 -19.76 -9.21
CA VAL A 38 -11.20 -20.21 -8.41
C VAL A 38 -12.46 -19.93 -9.22
N ALA A 39 -13.35 -20.91 -9.33
CA ALA A 39 -14.63 -20.71 -10.03
C ALA A 39 -15.45 -19.62 -9.31
N GLU A 40 -16.33 -18.88 -10.01
CA GLU A 40 -17.09 -17.76 -9.43
C GLU A 40 -17.91 -18.11 -8.18
N LYS A 41 -18.20 -19.40 -7.95
CA LYS A 41 -18.97 -19.90 -6.78
C LYS A 41 -18.13 -20.60 -5.72
N GLU A 42 -16.83 -20.76 -5.94
CA GLU A 42 -15.93 -21.40 -4.98
C GLU A 42 -15.29 -20.37 -4.05
N ASN A 43 -15.15 -20.74 -2.79
CA ASN A 43 -14.52 -19.88 -1.80
C ASN A 43 -13.00 -19.93 -1.98
N GLU A 44 -12.40 -18.79 -2.33
CA GLU A 44 -10.96 -18.63 -2.51
C GLU A 44 -10.14 -19.17 -1.31
N ILE A 45 -10.69 -19.07 -0.10
CA ILE A 45 -10.10 -19.60 1.12
C ILE A 45 -9.92 -21.13 1.05
N THR A 46 -10.90 -21.85 0.50
CA THR A 46 -10.87 -23.31 0.40
C THR A 46 -9.82 -23.75 -0.61
N ALA A 47 -9.76 -23.09 -1.77
CA ALA A 47 -8.75 -23.35 -2.79
C ALA A 47 -7.32 -23.16 -2.25
N VAL A 48 -7.10 -22.15 -1.39
CA VAL A 48 -5.82 -21.94 -0.71
C VAL A 48 -5.46 -23.09 0.21
N LYS A 49 -6.41 -23.61 0.99
CA LYS A 49 -6.16 -24.73 1.91
C LYS A 49 -5.72 -25.98 1.17
N GLU A 50 -6.25 -26.23 -0.02
CA GLU A 50 -5.83 -27.36 -0.86
C GLU A 50 -4.38 -27.24 -1.37
N LEU A 51 -3.85 -26.02 -1.47
CA LEU A 51 -2.45 -25.78 -1.86
C LEU A 51 -1.46 -25.94 -0.72
N LEU A 52 -1.93 -25.89 0.53
CA LEU A 52 -1.11 -26.08 1.72
C LEU A 52 -0.79 -27.56 1.90
N THR A 53 0.06 -28.09 1.02
CA THR A 53 0.61 -29.44 1.13
C THR A 53 2.10 -29.39 1.44
N PRO A 54 2.69 -30.43 2.05
CA PRO A 54 4.11 -30.47 2.36
C PRO A 54 5.03 -30.14 1.17
N VAL A 55 4.62 -30.53 -0.05
CA VAL A 55 5.37 -30.30 -1.30
C VAL A 55 5.50 -28.81 -1.64
N TYR A 56 4.44 -28.04 -1.42
CA TYR A 56 4.41 -26.60 -1.69
C TYR A 56 4.87 -25.76 -0.50
N VAL A 57 4.79 -26.30 0.71
CA VAL A 57 5.04 -25.53 1.94
C VAL A 57 6.46 -25.64 2.46
N LYS A 58 7.02 -26.86 2.52
CA LYS A 58 8.28 -27.13 3.20
C LYS A 58 9.44 -26.27 2.67
N ASP A 59 10.13 -25.58 3.57
CA ASP A 59 11.28 -24.69 3.31
C ASP A 59 10.99 -23.56 2.30
N ARG A 60 9.75 -23.06 2.30
CA ARG A 60 9.35 -21.90 1.49
C ARG A 60 8.77 -20.79 2.35
N VAL A 61 9.00 -19.55 1.95
CA VAL A 61 8.32 -18.37 2.52
C VAL A 61 7.04 -18.10 1.73
N TRP A 62 5.90 -18.17 2.42
CA TRP A 62 4.56 -17.87 1.92
C TRP A 62 4.21 -16.41 2.21
N THR A 63 3.80 -15.69 1.15
CA THR A 63 3.18 -14.38 1.27
C THR A 63 1.87 -14.39 0.49
N ALA A 64 0.81 -13.84 1.07
CA ALA A 64 -0.52 -13.77 0.46
C ALA A 64 -1.21 -12.47 0.86
N ASP A 65 -2.19 -12.03 0.06
CA ASP A 65 -3.06 -10.90 0.41
C ASP A 65 -3.92 -11.25 1.64
N ALA A 66 -4.39 -10.22 2.34
CA ALA A 66 -5.04 -10.27 3.65
C ALA A 66 -6.25 -11.22 3.73
N MET A 67 -6.86 -11.55 2.60
CA MET A 67 -7.98 -12.50 2.55
C MET A 67 -7.59 -13.92 3.02
N HIS A 68 -6.31 -14.29 2.87
CA HIS A 68 -5.79 -15.63 3.18
C HIS A 68 -5.02 -15.70 4.50
N THR A 69 -4.93 -14.60 5.24
CA THR A 69 -4.35 -14.55 6.59
C THR A 69 -5.28 -15.27 7.58
N GLN A 70 -5.37 -16.60 7.49
CA GLN A 70 -6.16 -17.42 8.40
C GLN A 70 -5.25 -18.08 9.43
N LYS A 71 -5.70 -18.12 10.69
CA LYS A 71 -5.00 -18.83 11.77
C LYS A 71 -4.67 -20.28 11.38
N THR A 72 -5.62 -20.97 10.74
CA THR A 72 -5.44 -22.34 10.22
C THR A 72 -4.37 -22.44 9.12
N ALA A 73 -4.24 -21.42 8.27
CA ALA A 73 -3.19 -21.39 7.25
C ALA A 73 -1.80 -21.22 7.88
N CYS A 74 -1.65 -20.30 8.85
CA CYS A 74 -0.40 -20.13 9.60
C CYS A 74 0.02 -21.44 10.28
N GLN A 75 -0.91 -22.08 10.98
CA GLN A 75 -0.68 -23.35 11.66
C GLN A 75 -0.25 -24.44 10.69
N CYS A 76 -0.93 -24.59 9.56
CA CYS A 76 -0.61 -25.58 8.54
C CYS A 76 0.76 -25.32 7.90
N ILE A 77 1.08 -24.04 7.62
CA ILE A 77 2.38 -23.66 7.07
C ILE A 77 3.50 -24.03 8.04
N ASP A 78 3.35 -23.69 9.32
CA ASP A 78 4.33 -23.96 10.35
C ASP A 78 4.53 -25.48 10.55
N GLN A 79 3.44 -26.25 10.64
CA GLN A 79 3.47 -27.71 10.78
C GLN A 79 4.20 -28.42 9.65
N PHE A 80 4.10 -27.92 8.41
CA PHE A 80 4.81 -28.50 7.27
C PHE A 80 6.23 -27.95 7.09
N GLY A 81 6.75 -27.18 8.05
CA GLY A 81 8.10 -26.61 8.00
C GLY A 81 8.24 -25.50 6.96
N GLY A 82 7.14 -24.84 6.63
CA GLY A 82 7.13 -23.63 5.84
C GLY A 82 7.29 -22.39 6.71
N LYS A 83 7.54 -21.27 6.04
CA LYS A 83 7.58 -19.94 6.64
C LYS A 83 6.48 -19.09 6.05
N TYR A 84 5.93 -18.16 6.81
CA TYR A 84 4.93 -17.22 6.33
C TYR A 84 5.30 -15.79 6.71
N LEU A 85 4.79 -14.86 5.93
CA LEU A 85 4.83 -13.43 6.20
C LEU A 85 3.50 -12.87 5.70
N PHE A 86 2.61 -12.56 6.63
CA PHE A 86 1.22 -12.18 6.35
C PHE A 86 0.86 -10.83 6.94
N PHE A 87 -0.06 -10.15 6.26
CA PHE A 87 -0.57 -8.84 6.66
C PHE A 87 -1.93 -8.95 7.34
N PHE A 88 -2.14 -8.08 8.32
CA PHE A 88 -3.45 -7.75 8.84
C PHE A 88 -4.00 -6.55 8.09
N LYS A 89 -5.22 -6.72 7.60
CA LYS A 89 -6.02 -5.66 6.99
C LYS A 89 -7.43 -5.82 7.55
N ASP A 90 -8.42 -6.00 6.69
CA ASP A 90 -9.84 -6.01 7.07
C ASP A 90 -10.29 -7.34 7.72
N ASN A 91 -9.49 -8.40 7.62
CA ASN A 91 -9.87 -9.75 8.07
C ASN A 91 -9.64 -10.02 9.56
N HIS A 92 -8.79 -9.24 10.23
CA HIS A 92 -8.52 -9.36 11.67
C HIS A 92 -8.39 -7.97 12.28
N PRO A 93 -9.52 -7.26 12.47
CA PRO A 93 -9.51 -5.88 12.92
C PRO A 93 -8.84 -5.73 14.30
N THR A 94 -9.08 -6.66 15.22
CA THR A 94 -8.46 -6.64 16.56
C THR A 94 -6.94 -6.77 16.51
N ALA A 95 -6.41 -7.77 15.78
CA ALA A 95 -4.96 -7.94 15.66
C ALA A 95 -4.30 -6.74 14.95
N HIS A 96 -4.99 -6.14 13.98
CA HIS A 96 -4.54 -4.91 13.34
C HIS A 96 -4.51 -3.74 14.33
N GLU A 97 -5.57 -3.57 15.14
CA GLU A 97 -5.68 -2.50 16.14
C GLU A 97 -4.63 -2.62 17.24
N ASP A 98 -4.43 -3.82 17.78
CA ASP A 98 -3.39 -4.10 18.78
C ASP A 98 -1.99 -3.72 18.27
N LEU A 99 -1.66 -4.13 17.03
CA LEU A 99 -0.41 -3.76 16.39
C LEU A 99 -0.33 -2.26 16.12
N ALA A 100 -1.45 -1.65 15.70
CA ALA A 100 -1.50 -0.22 15.44
C ALA A 100 -1.26 0.59 16.71
N LEU A 101 -1.84 0.19 17.84
CA LEU A 101 -1.61 0.80 19.15
C LEU A 101 -0.15 0.64 19.56
N PHE A 102 0.37 -0.59 19.53
CA PHE A 102 1.75 -0.88 19.92
C PHE A 102 2.80 -0.10 19.09
N PHE A 103 2.69 -0.13 17.76
CA PHE A 103 3.68 0.52 16.89
C PHE A 103 3.59 2.05 16.84
N GLN A 104 2.48 2.63 17.33
CA GLN A 104 2.25 4.08 17.36
C GLN A 104 2.38 4.67 18.76
N ASP A 105 2.65 3.84 19.76
CA ASP A 105 2.92 4.30 21.12
C ASP A 105 4.16 5.22 21.12
N PRO A 106 4.01 6.51 21.50
CA PRO A 106 5.13 7.44 21.56
C PRO A 106 6.16 7.09 22.64
N ASP A 107 5.76 6.32 23.65
CA ASP A 107 6.57 5.98 24.81
C ASP A 107 7.21 4.58 24.72
N ALA A 108 6.93 3.83 23.65
CA ALA A 108 7.51 2.51 23.44
C ALA A 108 9.05 2.55 23.32
N ASP A 109 9.74 1.69 24.07
CA ASP A 109 11.18 1.48 23.89
C ASP A 109 11.44 0.73 22.58
N GLN A 110 12.05 1.43 21.61
CA GLN A 110 12.36 0.90 20.28
C GLN A 110 13.81 0.39 20.18
N SER A 111 14.55 0.29 21.29
CA SER A 111 15.97 -0.09 21.31
C SER A 111 16.24 -1.48 20.71
N THR A 112 15.28 -2.39 20.82
CA THR A 112 15.38 -3.77 20.30
C THR A 112 14.81 -3.93 18.89
N TRP A 113 14.19 -2.89 18.34
CA TRP A 113 13.47 -2.99 17.09
C TRP A 113 14.43 -3.00 15.89
N GLY A 114 14.11 -3.84 14.91
CA GLY A 114 14.77 -3.79 13.61
C GLY A 114 14.21 -2.65 12.76
N PHE A 115 15.09 -1.91 12.09
CA PHE A 115 14.72 -0.82 11.19
C PHE A 115 15.38 -0.97 9.82
N PHE A 116 14.60 -0.77 8.75
CA PHE A 116 15.11 -0.63 7.40
C PHE A 116 14.27 0.39 6.63
N SER A 117 14.91 1.31 5.91
CA SER A 117 14.22 2.26 5.06
C SER A 117 14.88 2.37 3.70
N GLN A 118 14.07 2.49 2.65
CA GLN A 118 14.54 2.65 1.28
C GLN A 118 13.65 3.60 0.49
N THR A 119 14.28 4.48 -0.29
CA THR A 119 13.59 5.44 -1.15
C THR A 119 13.84 5.13 -2.62
N ASP A 120 12.76 4.99 -3.39
CA ASP A 120 12.79 4.85 -4.84
C ASP A 120 12.23 6.12 -5.51
N LYS A 121 12.94 6.65 -6.51
CA LYS A 121 12.43 7.71 -7.39
C LYS A 121 11.94 7.10 -8.70
N GLY A 122 10.70 7.40 -9.10
CA GLY A 122 10.16 6.93 -10.37
C GLY A 122 8.80 7.54 -10.69
N HIS A 123 8.49 7.70 -11.98
CA HIS A 123 7.20 8.22 -12.47
C HIS A 123 6.79 9.55 -11.81
N GLY A 124 7.73 10.48 -11.65
CA GLY A 124 7.48 11.80 -11.03
C GLY A 124 7.20 11.76 -9.51
N ARG A 125 7.52 10.65 -8.84
CA ARG A 125 7.21 10.40 -7.43
C ARG A 125 8.44 9.91 -6.68
N LEU A 126 8.56 10.32 -5.41
CA LEU A 126 9.46 9.72 -4.43
C LEU A 126 8.66 8.78 -3.54
N THR A 127 9.07 7.51 -3.47
CA THR A 127 8.43 6.49 -2.65
C THR A 127 9.41 5.99 -1.61
N THR A 128 9.19 6.32 -0.34
CA THR A 128 9.94 5.76 0.78
C THR A 128 9.16 4.60 1.37
N ARG A 129 9.83 3.47 1.59
CA ARG A 129 9.29 2.32 2.34
C ARG A 129 10.16 2.09 3.55
N THR A 130 9.54 2.16 4.72
CA THR A 130 10.17 1.84 5.99
C THR A 130 9.56 0.57 6.54
N VAL A 131 10.40 -0.36 6.98
CA VAL A 131 10.00 -1.58 7.68
C VAL A 131 10.55 -1.50 9.10
N ARG A 132 9.67 -1.72 10.07
CA ARG A 132 10.02 -1.93 11.49
C ARG A 132 9.67 -3.35 11.88
N THR A 133 10.49 -3.99 12.69
CA THR A 133 10.28 -5.36 13.18
C THR A 133 10.52 -5.43 14.68
N THR A 134 9.73 -6.20 15.41
CA THR A 134 9.94 -6.47 16.84
C THR A 134 9.52 -7.90 17.19
N THR A 135 9.99 -8.40 18.32
CA THR A 135 9.55 -9.68 18.92
C THR A 135 8.68 -9.48 20.16
N GLU A 136 8.50 -8.24 20.63
CA GLU A 136 7.84 -7.93 21.91
C GLU A 136 6.36 -8.34 21.94
N MET A 137 5.69 -8.33 20.78
CA MET A 137 4.30 -8.76 20.68
C MET A 137 4.13 -10.27 20.48
N ASN A 138 5.21 -11.06 20.43
CA ASN A 138 5.09 -12.49 20.15
C ASN A 138 4.23 -13.20 21.20
N ASP A 139 4.48 -12.95 22.49
CA ASP A 139 3.75 -13.60 23.59
C ASP A 139 2.28 -13.17 23.62
N TRP A 140 1.99 -11.90 23.29
CA TRP A 140 0.64 -11.37 23.19
C TRP A 140 -0.22 -12.16 22.20
N PHE A 141 0.34 -12.47 21.03
CA PHE A 141 -0.39 -13.17 19.96
C PHE A 141 -0.24 -14.68 20.00
N ALA A 142 0.68 -15.24 20.80
CA ALA A 142 0.98 -16.68 20.86
C ALA A 142 -0.24 -17.54 21.25
N SER A 143 -1.19 -16.97 21.99
CA SER A 143 -2.43 -17.66 22.39
C SER A 143 -3.34 -17.99 21.21
N GLU A 144 -3.31 -17.16 20.16
CA GLU A 144 -4.21 -17.27 19.01
C GLU A 144 -3.52 -17.68 17.71
N TRP A 145 -2.21 -17.45 17.62
CA TRP A 145 -1.44 -17.58 16.40
C TRP A 145 -0.21 -18.45 16.63
N THR A 146 -0.14 -19.56 15.91
CA THR A 146 0.96 -20.51 16.00
C THR A 146 2.20 -20.01 15.29
N GLY A 147 3.36 -20.15 15.94
CA GLY A 147 4.67 -19.99 15.32
C GLY A 147 5.10 -18.54 15.12
N ILE A 148 4.39 -17.54 15.66
CA ILE A 148 4.83 -16.14 15.56
C ILE A 148 6.24 -16.01 16.15
N ALA A 149 7.13 -15.44 15.35
CA ALA A 149 8.50 -15.17 15.73
C ALA A 149 8.85 -13.68 15.63
N GLN A 150 8.09 -12.89 14.87
CA GLN A 150 8.20 -11.42 14.85
C GLN A 150 6.95 -10.76 14.27
N SER A 151 6.72 -9.55 14.76
CA SER A 151 5.75 -8.59 14.25
C SER A 151 6.45 -7.51 13.43
N PHE A 152 5.77 -7.00 12.41
CA PHE A 152 6.32 -5.95 11.57
C PHE A 152 5.30 -4.89 11.18
N GLN A 153 5.80 -3.67 11.01
CA GLN A 153 5.09 -2.53 10.45
C GLN A 153 5.77 -2.12 9.14
N VAL A 154 4.98 -1.85 8.11
CA VAL A 154 5.48 -1.29 6.85
C VAL A 154 4.80 0.03 6.56
N ILE A 155 5.61 1.07 6.51
CA ILE A 155 5.18 2.43 6.20
C ILE A 155 5.61 2.75 4.78
N ARG A 156 4.65 3.12 3.94
CA ARG A 156 4.91 3.61 2.59
C ARG A 156 4.52 5.09 2.49
N THR A 157 5.52 5.93 2.32
CA THR A 157 5.34 7.37 2.11
C THR A 157 5.59 7.71 0.65
N VAL A 158 4.65 8.44 0.05
CA VAL A 158 4.64 8.85 -1.34
C VAL A 158 4.62 10.36 -1.41
N LYS A 159 5.67 10.96 -1.96
CA LYS A 159 5.76 12.41 -2.23
C LYS A 159 5.66 12.68 -3.73
N ARG A 160 4.80 13.63 -4.11
CA ARG A 160 4.60 14.07 -5.50
C ARG A 160 4.56 15.59 -5.55
N LYS A 161 5.13 16.18 -6.59
CA LYS A 161 4.91 17.60 -6.89
C LYS A 161 3.88 17.72 -7.99
N ARG A 162 2.78 18.43 -7.74
CA ARG A 162 1.76 18.73 -8.75
C ARG A 162 1.76 20.21 -9.09
N ARG A 163 1.62 20.49 -10.38
CA ARG A 163 1.32 21.83 -10.86
C ARG A 163 -0.13 22.16 -10.51
N LYS A 164 -0.36 23.22 -9.75
CA LYS A 164 -1.69 23.77 -9.46
C LYS A 164 -1.78 25.18 -10.02
N VAL A 165 -2.84 25.46 -10.76
CA VAL A 165 -3.13 26.81 -11.25
C VAL A 165 -4.16 27.43 -10.31
N ILE A 166 -3.81 28.55 -9.69
CA ILE A 166 -4.69 29.29 -8.80
C ILE A 166 -5.13 30.55 -9.54
N GLU A 167 -6.42 30.85 -9.52
CA GLU A 167 -6.96 32.15 -9.92
C GLU A 167 -6.79 33.10 -8.74
N GLN A 168 -6.04 34.19 -8.92
CA GLN A 168 -5.99 35.23 -7.91
C GLN A 168 -7.32 36.01 -7.93
N ALA A 169 -7.95 36.15 -6.77
CA ALA A 169 -8.94 37.20 -6.58
C ALA A 169 -8.17 38.51 -6.36
N GLU A 170 -8.40 39.51 -7.21
CA GLU A 170 -7.88 40.85 -6.98
C GLU A 170 -8.43 41.33 -5.63
N ALA A 171 -7.53 41.58 -4.67
CA ALA A 171 -7.90 42.23 -3.42
C ALA A 171 -8.45 43.61 -3.76
N GLN A 172 -9.75 43.82 -3.54
CA GLN A 172 -10.33 45.14 -3.67
C GLN A 172 -9.80 45.99 -2.53
N GLU A 173 -8.82 46.82 -2.84
CA GLU A 173 -8.34 47.88 -1.96
C GLU A 173 -9.47 48.88 -1.76
N GLN A 174 -10.21 48.75 -0.65
CA GLN A 174 -11.23 49.70 -0.24
C GLN A 174 -10.54 51.00 0.16
N THR A 175 -10.55 51.99 -0.74
CA THR A 175 -10.22 53.38 -0.39
C THR A 175 -11.34 53.92 0.51
N PRO A 176 -11.05 54.50 1.68
CA PRO A 176 -12.10 55.09 2.51
C PRO A 176 -12.62 56.37 1.86
N ALA A 177 -13.94 56.52 1.85
CA ALA A 177 -14.66 57.66 1.29
C ALA A 177 -14.54 58.88 2.21
N GLY A 178 -13.93 59.96 1.69
CA GLY A 178 -13.96 61.30 2.28
C GLY A 178 -14.92 62.23 1.54
N GLU A 179 -16.03 62.55 2.21
CA GLU A 179 -16.66 63.87 2.38
C GLU A 179 -17.12 64.78 1.19
N GLN A 180 -18.46 64.88 1.09
CA GLN A 180 -19.38 66.01 0.78
C GLN A 180 -19.12 67.06 -0.33
N ALA A 181 -20.10 67.19 -1.26
CA ALA A 181 -20.95 68.40 -1.44
C ALA A 181 -21.86 68.32 -2.72
N THR A 182 -23.06 68.92 -2.64
CA THR A 182 -24.02 69.25 -3.73
C THR A 182 -24.49 70.70 -3.47
N PRO A 183 -25.17 71.47 -4.37
CA PRO A 183 -25.75 71.10 -5.67
C PRO A 183 -25.63 72.13 -6.83
N GLY A 184 -25.92 71.71 -8.06
CA GLY A 184 -26.11 72.61 -9.21
C GLY A 184 -26.55 71.89 -10.50
N SER A 185 -27.67 72.34 -11.07
CA SER A 185 -28.41 71.79 -12.22
C SER A 185 -27.76 72.07 -13.59
N GLN A 186 -27.78 71.09 -14.52
CA GLN A 186 -28.30 71.18 -15.91
C GLN A 186 -27.86 69.95 -16.77
N GLN A 187 -28.71 69.55 -17.71
CA GLN A 187 -28.70 68.26 -18.43
C GLN A 187 -27.69 68.14 -19.60
N ALA A 188 -27.09 66.93 -19.66
CA ALA A 188 -26.63 66.08 -20.77
C ALA A 188 -25.64 66.60 -21.86
N PRO A 189 -24.64 65.76 -22.19
CA PRO A 189 -24.84 64.88 -23.35
C PRO A 189 -24.59 63.40 -23.03
N VAL A 190 -25.25 62.52 -23.81
CA VAL A 190 -25.18 61.06 -23.69
C VAL A 190 -23.75 60.59 -23.94
N LYS A 191 -23.00 60.30 -22.87
CA LYS A 191 -21.69 59.68 -22.94
C LYS A 191 -21.88 58.19 -23.22
N HIS A 192 -21.28 57.71 -24.31
CA HIS A 192 -21.07 56.29 -24.53
C HIS A 192 -20.42 55.68 -23.29
N THR A 193 -21.13 54.75 -22.65
CA THR A 193 -20.55 53.88 -21.62
C THR A 193 -19.46 53.03 -22.28
N PRO A 194 -18.19 53.13 -21.87
CA PRO A 194 -17.20 52.17 -22.33
C PRO A 194 -17.63 50.81 -21.79
N LYS A 195 -17.87 49.84 -22.70
CA LYS A 195 -18.07 48.45 -22.32
C LYS A 195 -16.92 48.03 -21.41
N ALA A 196 -17.22 47.66 -20.17
CA ALA A 196 -16.23 47.12 -19.25
C ALA A 196 -15.51 45.95 -19.93
N LYS A 197 -14.21 46.10 -20.18
CA LYS A 197 -13.38 44.97 -20.60
C LYS A 197 -13.37 43.99 -19.43
N ALA A 198 -13.84 42.77 -19.66
CA ALA A 198 -13.74 41.71 -18.66
C ALA A 198 -12.28 41.61 -18.19
N SER A 199 -12.03 41.81 -16.89
CA SER A 199 -10.69 41.65 -16.31
C SER A 199 -10.29 40.19 -16.49
N ARG A 200 -9.19 39.97 -17.22
CA ARG A 200 -8.64 38.63 -17.42
C ARG A 200 -8.07 38.21 -16.07
N LYS A 201 -8.75 37.30 -15.36
CA LYS A 201 -8.23 36.76 -14.09
C LYS A 201 -6.80 36.28 -14.29
N ALA A 202 -5.87 36.85 -13.55
CA ALA A 202 -4.48 36.43 -13.56
C ALA A 202 -4.39 34.99 -13.02
N ARG A 203 -3.84 34.10 -13.83
CA ARG A 203 -3.61 32.69 -13.45
C ARG A 203 -2.17 32.55 -12.99
N GLN A 204 -1.98 32.20 -11.72
CA GLN A 204 -0.67 31.86 -11.19
C GLN A 204 -0.47 30.35 -11.20
N VAL A 205 0.70 29.90 -11.66
CA VAL A 205 1.11 28.50 -11.60
C VAL A 205 1.98 28.31 -10.36
N ILE A 206 1.56 27.45 -9.44
CA ILE A 206 2.38 27.01 -8.30
C ILE A 206 2.65 25.50 -8.37
N PHE A 207 3.70 25.04 -7.70
CA PHE A 207 3.97 23.62 -7.50
C PHE A 207 3.67 23.25 -6.06
N VAL A 208 2.70 22.36 -5.85
CA VAL A 208 2.29 21.87 -4.53
C VAL A 208 2.91 20.50 -4.30
N GLU A 209 3.52 20.29 -3.14
CA GLU A 209 3.98 18.96 -2.70
C GLU A 209 2.84 18.23 -1.98
N GLU A 210 2.43 17.09 -2.51
CA GLU A 210 1.46 16.18 -1.92
C GLU A 210 2.21 15.00 -1.29
N THR A 211 1.96 14.75 -0.01
CA THR A 211 2.48 13.57 0.71
C THR A 211 1.31 12.66 1.09
N SER A 212 1.42 11.37 0.78
CA SER A 212 0.47 10.34 1.18
C SER A 212 1.21 9.21 1.88
N GLN A 213 0.64 8.70 2.98
CA GLN A 213 1.20 7.62 3.77
C GLN A 213 0.23 6.44 3.82
N GLN A 214 0.76 5.24 3.75
CA GLN A 214 0.02 4.00 3.97
C GLN A 214 0.81 3.16 4.98
N ILE A 215 0.13 2.60 5.96
CA ILE A 215 0.73 1.74 6.98
C ILE A 215 0.02 0.40 6.91
N VAL A 216 0.79 -0.68 6.97
CA VAL A 216 0.29 -2.05 7.09
C VAL A 216 1.07 -2.78 8.17
N TYR A 217 0.39 -3.70 8.85
CA TYR A 217 0.94 -4.48 9.95
C TYR A 217 0.88 -5.97 9.64
N GLY A 218 1.70 -6.78 10.29
CA GLY A 218 1.72 -8.23 10.04
C GLY A 218 2.63 -9.02 10.97
N PHE A 219 2.58 -10.35 10.81
CA PHE A 219 3.45 -11.30 11.52
C PHE A 219 4.21 -12.21 10.58
N SER A 220 5.29 -12.78 11.11
CA SER A 220 6.04 -13.85 10.49
C SER A 220 6.49 -14.90 11.51
N ASN A 221 6.60 -16.16 11.09
CA ASN A 221 7.29 -17.23 11.83
C ASN A 221 8.78 -17.35 11.47
N LEU A 222 9.33 -16.37 10.74
CA LEU A 222 10.77 -16.20 10.57
C LEU A 222 11.32 -15.53 11.82
N THR A 223 12.42 -15.99 12.40
CA THR A 223 13.08 -15.26 13.51
C THR A 223 13.83 -14.03 12.99
N PRO A 224 14.17 -13.03 13.83
CA PRO A 224 14.98 -11.87 13.40
C PRO A 224 16.30 -12.27 12.73
N SER A 225 16.90 -13.39 13.15
CA SER A 225 18.11 -13.96 12.54
C SER A 225 17.86 -14.59 11.16
N GLN A 226 16.67 -15.16 10.92
CA GLN A 226 16.29 -15.71 9.61
C GLN A 226 15.87 -14.61 8.62
N ALA A 227 15.21 -13.56 9.11
CA ALA A 227 14.79 -12.44 8.29
C ALA A 227 14.71 -11.15 9.10
N GLY A 228 15.75 -10.33 9.02
CA GLY A 228 15.71 -8.95 9.51
C GLY A 228 14.82 -8.03 8.64
N PRO A 229 14.70 -6.75 9.01
CA PRO A 229 13.79 -5.79 8.35
C PRO A 229 14.08 -5.59 6.86
N GLN A 230 15.34 -5.67 6.42
CA GLN A 230 15.71 -5.62 5.00
C GLN A 230 15.25 -6.86 4.21
N ALA A 231 15.34 -8.06 4.81
CA ALA A 231 14.89 -9.30 4.18
C ALA A 231 13.36 -9.28 4.03
N ILE A 232 12.65 -8.86 5.08
CA ILE A 232 11.20 -8.61 5.05
C ILE A 232 10.84 -7.60 3.96
N ALA A 233 11.51 -6.45 3.90
CA ALA A 233 11.30 -5.45 2.86
C ALA A 233 11.50 -6.02 1.44
N THR A 234 12.42 -6.96 1.28
CA THR A 234 12.69 -7.63 0.00
C THR A 234 11.59 -8.60 -0.37
N PHE A 235 11.10 -9.40 0.58
CA PHE A 235 9.97 -10.30 0.35
C PHE A 235 8.72 -9.53 -0.06
N LEU A 236 8.43 -8.45 0.66
CA LEU A 236 7.24 -7.63 0.43
C LEU A 236 7.25 -6.87 -0.89
N ARG A 237 8.41 -6.34 -1.29
CA ARG A 237 8.53 -5.70 -2.60
C ARG A 237 8.24 -6.65 -3.75
N LYS A 238 8.70 -7.89 -3.64
CA LYS A 238 8.47 -8.91 -4.67
C LYS A 238 7.00 -9.32 -4.72
N HIS A 239 6.35 -9.49 -3.58
CA HIS A 239 4.91 -9.71 -3.49
C HIS A 239 4.11 -8.59 -4.19
N TRP A 240 4.30 -7.32 -3.79
CA TRP A 240 3.55 -6.19 -4.37
C TRP A 240 3.89 -5.87 -5.82
N ALA A 241 5.13 -6.12 -6.27
CA ALA A 241 5.48 -5.95 -7.68
C ALA A 241 4.60 -6.82 -8.57
N ILE A 242 4.14 -7.96 -8.06
CA ILE A 242 3.41 -8.94 -8.84
C ILE A 242 1.91 -8.72 -8.71
N GLU A 243 1.39 -8.36 -7.54
CA GLU A 243 0.01 -7.85 -7.41
C GLU A 243 -0.25 -6.67 -8.36
N ASN A 244 0.70 -5.74 -8.48
CA ASN A 244 0.56 -4.61 -9.40
C ASN A 244 0.56 -5.06 -10.87
N ARG A 245 1.35 -6.08 -11.25
CA ARG A 245 1.31 -6.65 -12.62
C ARG A 245 -0.05 -7.30 -12.91
N LEU A 246 -0.61 -8.01 -11.94
CA LEU A 246 -1.91 -8.67 -12.08
C LEU A 246 -3.06 -7.67 -12.16
N ARG A 247 -3.06 -6.65 -11.31
CA ARG A 247 -4.03 -5.54 -11.37
C ARG A 247 -3.95 -4.77 -12.69
N LEU A 248 -2.76 -4.59 -13.26
CA LEU A 248 -2.59 -3.97 -14.58
C LEU A 248 -3.12 -4.88 -15.70
N SER A 249 -2.83 -6.18 -15.66
CA SER A 249 -3.34 -7.13 -16.65
C SER A 249 -4.87 -7.25 -16.68
N ALA A 250 -5.51 -7.19 -15.51
CA ALA A 250 -6.97 -7.17 -15.38
C ALA A 250 -7.61 -5.86 -15.88
N ARG A 251 -6.90 -4.73 -15.81
CA ARG A 251 -7.38 -3.44 -16.35
C ARG A 251 -7.23 -3.31 -17.87
N CYS A 252 -6.25 -3.97 -18.47
CA CYS A 252 -6.04 -3.95 -19.92
C CYS A 252 -7.09 -4.72 -20.73
N HIS A 253 -7.96 -5.52 -20.09
CA HIS A 253 -9.03 -6.28 -20.76
C HIS A 253 -10.42 -5.64 -20.57
N LEU A 254 -10.46 -4.36 -20.15
CA LEU A 254 -11.68 -3.54 -20.00
C LEU A 254 -11.63 -2.26 -20.86
N ALA A 255 -10.78 -2.22 -21.89
CA ALA A 255 -10.78 -1.19 -22.91
C ALA A 255 -11.02 -1.81 -24.28
#